data_AF-A0A944XJR4-F1
#
_entry.id   AF-A0A944XJR4-F1
#
_cell.length_a   1.000
_cell.length_b   1.000
_cell.length_c   1.000
_cell.angle_alpha   90.00
_cell.angle_beta   90.00
_cell.angle_gamma   90.00
#
_symmetry.space_group_name_H-M   'P 1'
#
loop_
_entity.id
_entity.type
_entity.pdbx_description
1 polymer ?
#
loop_
_entity_poly.entity_id
_entity_poly.type
_entity_poly.pdbx_seq_one_letter_code
_entity_poly.pdbx_strand_id
1 'polypeptide(L)'
;MFRSPIIFREGSYTYQDIISFFSSHRVWSTRDIYDDQLQEYFLITHPQYKHHDTFSALFSTYKTQVLNGRIEAMCGNWVYFPWSGRMVHMVSEGMHHALRTNRNHLLITQEEQKMLLNVSIAVAGLSIGSSIISTLVHNGIGRNLRLADHDIFETTNMNRVRSRIDQVGVSKVSIVTEQLFEINPYLVIDPFSQGVDASNLVDFVRPSSTYPLILFEAIDDFKMKVRLRLQAKKNGVPVVMLTNLGDGILIDIERYDIDPQTKMFNGLVGDVPERILSSSCTEEDMKQFAVSLVGKEHVPQRAFLSLEQMGKTLVGRPQLMGTVTASSGIAPYIVRRMLFGPSLASGRYYIHFDTVLS
;
A
#
# COMPACT_ATOMS: atom_id res chain seq x y z
N MET A 1 4.64 -15.21 -11.97
CA MET A 1 4.74 -14.20 -13.05
C MET A 1 3.81 -13.05 -12.68
N PHE A 2 4.27 -11.81 -12.74
CA PHE A 2 3.45 -10.63 -12.50
C PHE A 2 2.31 -10.55 -13.52
N ARG A 3 1.09 -10.21 -13.08
CA ARG A 3 -0.10 -10.11 -13.91
C ARG A 3 -0.85 -8.84 -13.54
N SER A 4 -1.30 -8.10 -14.55
CA SER A 4 -2.16 -6.93 -14.39
C SER A 4 -3.56 -7.22 -14.94
N PRO A 5 -4.60 -6.52 -14.48
CA PRO A 5 -5.91 -6.57 -15.09
C PRO A 5 -5.85 -6.12 -16.55
N ILE A 6 -6.69 -6.72 -17.40
CA ILE A 6 -6.96 -6.21 -18.73
C ILE A 6 -8.22 -5.37 -18.64
N ILE A 7 -8.12 -4.10 -19.02
CA ILE A 7 -9.22 -3.13 -18.87
C ILE A 7 -9.66 -2.65 -20.25
N PHE A 8 -10.91 -2.93 -20.59
CA PHE A 8 -11.60 -2.32 -21.72
C PHE A 8 -12.26 -1.04 -21.20
N ARG A 9 -11.68 0.10 -21.57
CA ARG A 9 -12.17 1.40 -21.10
C ARG A 9 -13.34 1.86 -21.97
N GLU A 10 -14.32 2.54 -21.38
CA GLU A 10 -15.47 3.08 -22.12
C GLU A 10 -15.01 3.80 -23.41
N GLY A 11 -15.59 3.41 -24.54
CA GLY A 11 -15.25 3.96 -25.85
C GLY A 11 -14.01 3.35 -26.52
N SER A 12 -13.27 2.45 -25.87
CA SER A 12 -12.10 1.75 -26.42
C SER A 12 -12.39 0.33 -26.91
N TYR A 13 -13.65 -0.10 -26.90
CA TYR A 13 -14.04 -1.45 -27.27
C TYR A 13 -15.39 -1.46 -27.99
N THR A 14 -15.57 -2.48 -28.82
CA THR A 14 -16.84 -2.86 -29.43
C THR A 14 -17.45 -4.06 -28.69
N TYR A 15 -18.72 -4.34 -28.95
CA TYR A 15 -19.37 -5.54 -28.43
C TYR A 15 -18.67 -6.83 -28.90
N GLN A 16 -18.14 -6.83 -30.13
CA GLN A 16 -17.44 -7.98 -30.68
C GLN A 16 -16.09 -8.23 -29.99
N ASP A 17 -15.39 -7.18 -29.55
CA ASP A 17 -14.14 -7.32 -28.81
C ASP A 17 -14.35 -8.09 -27.50
N ILE A 18 -15.43 -7.76 -26.78
CA ILE A 18 -15.81 -8.43 -25.53
C ILE A 18 -16.19 -9.90 -25.78
N ILE A 19 -17.00 -10.19 -26.80
CA ILE A 19 -17.35 -11.57 -27.18
C ILE A 19 -16.11 -12.37 -27.58
N SER A 20 -15.25 -11.79 -28.42
CA SER A 20 -13.99 -12.39 -28.85
C SER A 20 -13.11 -12.71 -27.64
N PHE A 21 -13.03 -11.80 -26.66
CA PHE A 21 -12.28 -12.00 -25.44
C PHE A 21 -12.80 -13.20 -24.63
N PHE A 22 -14.12 -13.34 -24.45
CA PHE A 22 -14.71 -14.51 -23.80
C PHE A 22 -14.35 -15.83 -24.50
N SER A 23 -14.24 -15.82 -25.83
CA SER A 23 -13.94 -17.04 -26.61
C SER A 23 -12.44 -17.39 -26.62
N SER A 24 -11.56 -16.40 -26.47
CA SER A 24 -10.10 -16.55 -26.57
C SER A 24 -9.39 -16.64 -25.21
N HIS A 25 -10.08 -16.29 -24.13
CA HIS A 25 -9.52 -16.28 -22.77
C HIS A 25 -10.33 -17.16 -21.83
N ARG A 26 -9.66 -17.69 -20.81
CA ARG A 26 -10.29 -18.50 -19.77
C ARG A 26 -11.06 -17.58 -18.81
N VAL A 27 -12.27 -17.22 -19.19
CA VAL A 27 -13.21 -16.51 -18.33
C VAL A 27 -14.09 -17.51 -17.59
N TRP A 28 -13.93 -17.56 -16.28
CA TRP A 28 -14.61 -18.50 -15.40
C TRP A 28 -15.91 -17.97 -14.84
N SER A 29 -15.99 -16.67 -14.62
CA SER A 29 -17.21 -16.01 -14.22
C SER A 29 -17.24 -14.57 -14.65
N THR A 30 -18.44 -14.10 -14.94
CA THR A 30 -18.73 -12.71 -15.29
C THR A 30 -19.63 -12.12 -14.23
N ARG A 31 -19.32 -10.89 -13.79
CA ARG A 31 -20.16 -10.11 -12.89
C ARG A 31 -20.41 -8.75 -13.51
N ASP A 32 -21.67 -8.46 -13.78
CA ASP A 32 -22.09 -7.12 -14.14
C ASP A 32 -22.58 -6.41 -12.88
N ILE A 33 -21.88 -5.36 -12.49
CA ILE A 33 -22.19 -4.51 -11.34
C ILE A 33 -22.33 -3.04 -11.75
N TYR A 34 -22.44 -2.75 -13.06
CA TYR A 34 -22.49 -1.40 -13.57
C TYR A 34 -23.73 -0.65 -13.04
N ASP A 35 -24.92 -1.27 -13.13
CA ASP A 35 -26.17 -0.67 -12.67
C ASP A 35 -26.17 -0.40 -11.16
N ASP A 36 -25.73 -1.38 -10.37
CA ASP A 36 -25.59 -1.25 -8.91
C ASP A 36 -24.70 -0.05 -8.55
N GLN A 37 -23.53 0.04 -9.20
CA GLN A 37 -22.59 1.14 -8.98
C GLN A 37 -23.11 2.47 -9.49
N LEU A 38 -23.82 2.51 -10.61
CA LEU A 38 -24.42 3.74 -11.15
C LEU A 38 -25.52 4.26 -10.20
N GLN A 39 -26.29 3.36 -9.60
CA GLN A 39 -27.28 3.67 -8.59
C GLN A 39 -26.62 4.24 -7.32
N GLU A 40 -25.55 3.60 -6.83
CA GLU A 40 -24.76 4.13 -5.72
C GLU A 40 -24.17 5.51 -6.06
N TYR A 41 -23.69 5.70 -7.28
CA TYR A 41 -23.07 6.95 -7.71
C TYR A 41 -24.10 8.09 -7.76
N PHE A 42 -25.31 7.80 -8.23
CA PHE A 42 -26.44 8.71 -8.18
C PHE A 42 -26.75 9.13 -6.72
N LEU A 43 -26.74 8.18 -5.77
CA LEU A 43 -27.00 8.45 -4.36
C LEU A 43 -25.93 9.31 -3.69
N ILE A 44 -24.64 9.12 -4.01
CA ILE A 44 -23.58 9.95 -3.41
C ILE A 44 -23.58 11.39 -3.97
N THR A 45 -24.11 11.59 -5.17
CA THR A 45 -24.26 12.91 -5.81
C THR A 45 -25.59 13.58 -5.48
N HIS A 46 -26.60 12.80 -5.08
CA HIS A 46 -27.93 13.28 -4.71
C HIS A 46 -28.42 12.63 -3.39
N PRO A 47 -27.73 12.87 -2.25
CA PRO A 47 -28.00 12.17 -1.00
C PRO A 47 -29.41 12.40 -0.45
N GLN A 48 -30.06 13.49 -0.84
CA GLN A 48 -31.45 13.82 -0.47
C GLN A 48 -32.46 12.74 -0.90
N TYR A 49 -32.12 11.87 -1.87
CA TYR A 49 -33.05 10.86 -2.40
C TYR A 49 -32.89 9.46 -1.81
N LYS A 50 -31.96 9.21 -0.88
CA LYS A 50 -31.65 7.86 -0.34
C LYS A 50 -32.84 7.11 0.26
N HIS A 51 -33.85 7.85 0.74
CA HIS A 51 -35.06 7.30 1.35
C HIS A 51 -36.34 7.94 0.80
N HIS A 52 -36.27 8.48 -0.43
CA HIS A 52 -37.39 9.17 -1.04
C HIS A 52 -38.19 8.24 -1.94
N ASP A 53 -39.53 8.29 -1.88
CA ASP A 53 -40.41 7.38 -2.64
C ASP A 53 -40.25 7.50 -4.16
N THR A 54 -39.80 8.67 -4.64
CA THR A 54 -39.54 8.91 -6.07
C THR A 54 -38.15 8.46 -6.54
N PHE A 55 -37.34 7.84 -5.67
CA PHE A 55 -35.97 7.43 -5.97
C PHE A 55 -35.88 6.64 -7.28
N SER A 56 -36.69 5.60 -7.42
CA SER A 56 -36.65 4.71 -8.60
C SER A 56 -36.94 5.46 -9.91
N ALA A 57 -37.87 6.41 -9.88
CA ALA A 57 -38.21 7.22 -11.06
C ALA A 57 -37.10 8.21 -11.43
N LEU A 58 -36.50 8.86 -10.42
CA LEU A 58 -35.38 9.77 -10.60
C LEU A 58 -34.13 9.04 -11.12
N PHE A 59 -33.80 7.90 -10.53
CA PHE A 59 -32.69 7.07 -10.98
C PHE A 59 -32.90 6.55 -12.40
N SER A 60 -34.11 6.09 -12.74
CA SER A 60 -34.42 5.65 -14.12
C SER A 60 -34.22 6.77 -15.15
N THR A 61 -34.60 8.00 -14.79
CA THR A 61 -34.39 9.19 -15.63
C THR A 61 -32.89 9.48 -15.79
N TYR A 62 -32.15 9.49 -14.69
CA TYR A 62 -30.70 9.68 -14.67
C TYR A 62 -29.97 8.61 -15.51
N LYS A 63 -30.32 7.33 -15.34
CA LYS A 63 -29.75 6.22 -16.10
C LYS A 63 -29.97 6.39 -17.61
N THR A 64 -31.20 6.76 -18.00
CA THR A 64 -31.52 7.01 -19.43
C THR A 64 -30.64 8.13 -20.00
N GLN A 65 -30.39 9.20 -19.24
CA GLN A 65 -29.51 10.29 -19.63
C GLN A 65 -28.05 9.84 -19.75
N VAL A 66 -27.53 9.08 -18.78
CA VAL A 66 -26.14 8.58 -18.79
C VAL A 66 -25.89 7.61 -19.95
N LEU A 67 -26.84 6.72 -20.24
CA LEU A 67 -26.75 5.80 -21.36
C LEU A 67 -26.78 6.55 -22.69
N ASN A 68 -27.56 7.63 -22.80
CA ASN A 68 -27.68 8.47 -23.99
C ASN A 68 -27.96 7.65 -25.26
N GLY A 69 -28.92 6.72 -25.16
CA GLY A 69 -29.31 5.82 -26.25
C GLY A 69 -28.32 4.68 -26.55
N ARG A 70 -27.20 4.57 -25.83
CA ARG A 70 -26.25 3.46 -25.94
C ARG A 70 -26.76 2.24 -25.17
N ILE A 71 -26.34 1.06 -25.61
CA ILE A 71 -26.56 -0.18 -24.85
C ILE A 71 -25.69 -0.16 -23.59
N GLU A 72 -26.23 -0.65 -22.48
CA GLU A 72 -25.58 -0.60 -21.17
C GLU A 72 -24.21 -1.28 -21.13
N ALA A 73 -24.07 -2.43 -21.80
CA ALA A 73 -22.80 -3.15 -21.89
C ALA A 73 -21.65 -2.34 -22.53
N MET A 74 -21.97 -1.28 -23.29
CA MET A 74 -21.00 -0.38 -23.94
C MET A 74 -20.75 0.90 -23.13
N CYS A 75 -21.28 1.00 -21.92
CA CYS A 75 -21.04 2.11 -21.00
C CYS A 75 -20.12 1.64 -19.86
N GLY A 76 -19.29 2.49 -19.29
CA GLY A 76 -18.34 2.06 -18.26
C GLY A 76 -17.21 1.17 -18.79
N ASN A 77 -16.63 0.39 -17.89
CA ASN A 77 -15.42 -0.38 -18.14
C ASN A 77 -15.66 -1.87 -17.90
N TRP A 78 -15.01 -2.71 -18.70
CA TRP A 78 -14.86 -4.13 -18.39
C TRP A 78 -13.45 -4.44 -17.90
N VAL A 79 -13.36 -5.15 -16.78
CA VAL A 79 -12.09 -5.51 -16.13
C VAL A 79 -11.96 -7.02 -16.01
N TYR A 80 -10.95 -7.58 -16.67
CA TYR A 80 -10.59 -8.98 -16.55
C TYR A 80 -9.41 -9.16 -15.59
N PHE A 81 -9.55 -10.08 -14.64
CA PHE A 81 -8.51 -10.45 -13.67
C PHE A 81 -7.89 -11.81 -14.04
N PRO A 82 -6.69 -11.86 -14.67
CA PRO A 82 -6.13 -13.08 -15.22
C PRO A 82 -5.85 -14.20 -14.20
N TRP A 83 -5.64 -13.86 -12.93
CA TRP A 83 -5.39 -14.82 -11.87
C TRP A 83 -6.64 -15.56 -11.38
N SER A 84 -7.81 -14.92 -11.48
CA SER A 84 -9.08 -15.51 -11.06
C SER A 84 -9.97 -15.88 -12.25
N GLY A 85 -9.62 -15.47 -13.47
CA GLY A 85 -10.43 -15.59 -14.67
C GLY A 85 -11.78 -14.88 -14.56
N ARG A 86 -11.89 -13.87 -13.70
CA ARG A 86 -13.13 -13.10 -13.50
C ARG A 86 -13.17 -11.90 -14.43
N MET A 87 -14.31 -11.68 -15.05
CA MET A 87 -14.62 -10.51 -15.87
C MET A 87 -15.68 -9.67 -15.15
N VAL A 88 -15.44 -8.38 -14.97
CA VAL A 88 -16.32 -7.49 -14.22
C VAL A 88 -16.70 -6.27 -15.06
N HIS A 89 -17.99 -6.04 -15.28
CA HIS A 89 -18.50 -4.80 -15.86
C HIS A 89 -18.82 -3.81 -14.75
N MET A 90 -18.23 -2.62 -14.83
CA MET A 90 -18.25 -1.63 -13.75
C MET A 90 -18.27 -0.21 -14.31
N VAL A 91 -18.59 0.77 -13.47
CA VAL A 91 -18.54 2.19 -13.88
C VAL A 91 -17.12 2.64 -14.26
N SER A 92 -17.03 3.81 -14.90
CA SER A 92 -15.76 4.44 -15.26
C SER A 92 -14.83 4.64 -14.06
N GLU A 93 -13.53 4.79 -14.33
CA GLU A 93 -12.52 4.96 -13.27
C GLU A 93 -12.83 6.12 -12.31
N GLY A 94 -13.27 7.27 -12.84
CA GLY A 94 -13.60 8.43 -12.02
C GLY A 94 -14.78 8.18 -11.10
N MET A 95 -15.84 7.53 -11.60
CA MET A 95 -16.99 7.14 -10.78
C MET A 95 -16.60 6.08 -9.74
N HIS A 96 -15.79 5.09 -10.13
CA HIS A 96 -15.31 4.06 -9.21
C HIS A 96 -14.47 4.65 -8.07
N HIS A 97 -13.57 5.59 -8.37
CA HIS A 97 -12.80 6.29 -7.35
C HIS A 97 -13.72 7.07 -6.39
N ALA A 98 -14.65 7.86 -6.93
CA ALA A 98 -15.60 8.63 -6.13
C ALA A 98 -16.47 7.74 -5.21
N LEU A 99 -16.98 6.62 -5.72
CA LEU A 99 -17.72 5.64 -4.92
C LEU A 99 -16.89 5.12 -3.73
N ARG A 100 -15.66 4.71 -4.02
CA ARG A 100 -14.76 4.13 -3.02
C ARG A 100 -14.36 5.11 -1.92
N THR A 101 -14.20 6.39 -2.23
CA THR A 101 -13.73 7.40 -1.27
C THR A 101 -14.85 8.27 -0.71
N ASN A 102 -16.11 8.10 -1.15
CA ASN A 102 -17.21 8.96 -0.73
C ASN A 102 -17.38 9.06 0.79
N ARG A 103 -17.23 7.95 1.52
CA ARG A 103 -17.36 7.94 3.00
C ARG A 103 -16.19 8.61 3.72
N ASN A 104 -15.15 9.01 3.00
CA ASN A 104 -14.03 9.77 3.54
C ASN A 104 -14.28 11.29 3.45
N HIS A 105 -15.35 11.73 2.77
CA HIS A 105 -15.66 13.15 2.60
C HIS A 105 -15.68 13.88 3.95
N LEU A 106 -15.21 15.13 3.96
CA LEU A 106 -15.00 15.99 5.13
C LEU A 106 -13.86 15.55 6.09
N LEU A 107 -13.56 14.25 6.20
CA LEU A 107 -12.35 13.76 6.88
C LEU A 107 -11.10 13.84 6.00
N ILE A 108 -11.32 13.71 4.69
CA ILE A 108 -10.39 13.92 3.60
C ILE A 108 -11.18 14.67 2.51
N THR A 109 -10.88 15.94 2.32
CA THR A 109 -11.54 16.81 1.33
C THR A 109 -11.34 16.29 -0.10
N GLN A 110 -12.15 16.76 -1.05
CA GLN A 110 -12.01 16.32 -2.45
C GLN A 110 -10.67 16.74 -3.04
N GLU A 111 -10.17 17.92 -2.67
CA GLU A 111 -8.85 18.43 -3.03
C GLU A 111 -7.74 17.53 -2.48
N GLU A 112 -7.82 17.17 -1.19
CA GLU A 112 -6.89 16.22 -0.57
C GLU A 112 -6.95 14.84 -1.23
N GLN A 113 -8.14 14.32 -1.56
CA GLN A 113 -8.27 13.04 -2.25
C GLN A 113 -7.61 13.05 -3.63
N LYS A 114 -7.77 14.13 -4.41
CA LYS A 114 -7.09 14.29 -5.70
C LYS A 114 -5.57 14.29 -5.54
N MET A 115 -5.05 14.95 -4.50
CA MET A 115 -3.61 14.97 -4.22
C MET A 115 -3.11 13.59 -3.73
N LEU A 116 -3.84 12.96 -2.82
CA LEU A 116 -3.53 11.63 -2.28
C LEU A 116 -3.59 10.55 -3.34
N LEU A 117 -4.49 10.63 -4.31
CA LEU A 117 -4.54 9.67 -5.41
C LEU A 117 -3.25 9.70 -6.23
N ASN A 118 -2.65 10.88 -6.39
CA ASN A 118 -1.50 11.04 -7.27
C ASN A 118 -0.13 10.88 -6.59
N VAL A 119 -0.04 10.91 -5.25
CA VAL A 119 1.22 10.59 -4.54
C VAL A 119 1.74 9.22 -4.96
N SER A 120 3.04 9.11 -5.17
CA SER A 120 3.68 7.82 -5.43
C SER A 120 4.10 7.17 -4.12
N ILE A 121 3.93 5.86 -4.00
CA ILE A 121 4.30 5.10 -2.80
C ILE A 121 5.29 4.01 -3.19
N ALA A 122 6.47 4.02 -2.57
CA ALA A 122 7.42 2.90 -2.64
C ALA A 122 7.40 2.13 -1.33
N VAL A 123 7.36 0.80 -1.38
CA VAL A 123 7.38 -0.07 -0.20
C VAL A 123 8.47 -1.12 -0.40
N ALA A 124 9.50 -1.07 0.45
CA ALA A 124 10.54 -2.08 0.52
C ALA A 124 10.21 -3.07 1.64
N GLY A 125 10.02 -4.34 1.29
CA GLY A 125 9.56 -5.40 2.18
C GLY A 125 8.04 -5.50 2.23
N LEU A 126 7.49 -6.67 1.91
CA LEU A 126 6.06 -6.94 1.79
C LEU A 126 5.54 -7.95 2.83
N SER A 127 6.28 -8.15 3.92
CA SER A 127 5.68 -8.75 5.11
C SER A 127 4.73 -7.73 5.77
N ILE A 128 5.21 -6.90 6.70
CA ILE A 128 4.40 -5.80 7.27
C ILE A 128 3.98 -4.81 6.17
N GLY A 129 4.86 -4.56 5.19
CA GLY A 129 4.59 -3.63 4.10
C GLY A 129 3.38 -4.00 3.23
N SER A 130 2.98 -5.27 3.16
CA SER A 130 1.74 -5.66 2.46
C SER A 130 0.50 -5.02 3.09
N SER A 131 0.42 -5.03 4.43
CA SER A 131 -0.67 -4.39 5.17
C SER A 131 -0.60 -2.87 5.06
N ILE A 132 0.60 -2.28 5.08
CA ILE A 132 0.80 -0.84 4.87
C ILE A 132 0.23 -0.42 3.51
N ILE A 133 0.67 -1.05 2.41
CA ILE A 133 0.25 -0.64 1.07
C ILE A 133 -1.23 -0.91 0.82
N SER A 134 -1.76 -2.03 1.31
CA SER A 134 -3.19 -2.34 1.21
C SER A 134 -4.03 -1.28 1.93
N THR A 135 -3.61 -0.87 3.13
CA THR A 135 -4.32 0.16 3.92
C THR A 135 -4.26 1.54 3.23
N LEU A 136 -3.12 1.92 2.65
CA LEU A 136 -2.99 3.14 1.86
C LEU A 136 -3.92 3.13 0.65
N VAL A 137 -3.91 2.05 -0.14
CA VAL A 137 -4.77 1.89 -1.32
C VAL A 137 -6.25 1.90 -0.92
N HIS A 138 -6.64 1.28 0.20
CA HIS A 138 -8.02 1.36 0.72
C HIS A 138 -8.45 2.80 1.02
N ASN A 139 -7.55 3.64 1.50
CA ASN A 139 -7.79 5.06 1.77
C ASN A 139 -7.75 5.95 0.51
N GLY A 140 -7.57 5.36 -0.68
CA GLY A 140 -7.44 6.11 -1.93
C GLY A 140 -6.10 6.81 -2.07
N ILE A 141 -5.08 6.36 -1.32
CA ILE A 141 -3.75 6.94 -1.32
C ILE A 141 -2.85 6.14 -2.26
N GLY A 142 -2.35 6.84 -3.27
CA GLY A 142 -1.37 6.35 -4.22
C GLY A 142 -1.97 5.53 -5.36
N ARG A 143 -1.78 6.04 -6.58
CA ARG A 143 -2.03 5.32 -7.82
C ARG A 143 -0.77 4.67 -8.39
N ASN A 144 0.39 5.32 -8.19
CA ASN A 144 1.68 4.86 -8.68
C ASN A 144 2.44 4.18 -7.54
N LEU A 145 2.60 2.87 -7.62
CA LEU A 145 3.12 2.04 -6.54
C LEU A 145 4.40 1.33 -6.98
N ARG A 146 5.41 1.28 -6.10
CA ARG A 146 6.62 0.48 -6.31
C ARG A 146 6.77 -0.52 -5.19
N LEU A 147 6.74 -1.80 -5.50
CA LEU A 147 6.65 -2.87 -4.50
C LEU A 147 7.88 -3.78 -4.61
N ALA A 148 8.70 -3.82 -3.57
CA ALA A 148 9.92 -4.61 -3.56
C ALA A 148 9.90 -5.67 -2.46
N ASP A 149 10.05 -6.93 -2.85
CA ASP A 149 10.30 -8.06 -1.95
C ASP A 149 10.88 -9.19 -2.81
N HIS A 150 11.89 -9.89 -2.30
CA HIS A 150 12.54 -11.02 -2.99
C HIS A 150 12.04 -12.37 -2.48
N ASP A 151 11.28 -12.40 -1.37
CA ASP A 151 10.81 -13.62 -0.77
C ASP A 151 9.62 -14.23 -1.52
N ILE A 152 9.53 -15.54 -1.39
CA ILE A 152 8.29 -16.29 -1.61
C ILE A 152 7.45 -16.31 -0.34
N PHE A 153 6.15 -16.52 -0.50
CA PHE A 153 5.22 -16.63 0.62
C PHE A 153 5.27 -18.03 1.23
N GLU A 154 5.53 -18.09 2.52
CA GLU A 154 5.56 -19.35 3.28
C GLU A 154 4.39 -19.44 4.25
N THR A 155 4.01 -20.66 4.64
CA THR A 155 2.97 -20.89 5.66
C THR A 155 3.27 -20.16 6.98
N THR A 156 4.55 -20.06 7.36
CA THR A 156 5.01 -19.32 8.55
C THR A 156 4.78 -17.81 8.45
N ASN A 157 4.44 -17.28 7.27
CA ASN A 157 4.13 -15.87 7.05
C ASN A 157 2.64 -15.56 7.23
N MET A 158 1.75 -16.58 7.19
CA MET A 158 0.30 -16.42 7.30
C MET A 158 -0.15 -15.78 8.62
N ASN A 159 0.68 -15.81 9.66
CA ASN A 159 0.40 -15.16 10.94
C ASN A 159 0.42 -13.62 10.87
N ARG A 160 0.87 -13.03 9.77
CA ARG A 160 1.06 -11.57 9.63
C ARG A 160 0.91 -11.00 8.22
N VAL A 161 0.92 -11.86 7.20
CA VAL A 161 0.67 -11.49 5.81
C VAL A 161 -0.65 -12.11 5.39
N ARG A 162 -1.60 -11.27 4.96
CA ARG A 162 -2.90 -11.74 4.49
C ARG A 162 -2.74 -12.36 3.11
N SER A 163 -3.02 -13.65 2.99
CA SER A 163 -2.96 -14.39 1.73
C SER A 163 -3.78 -15.67 1.84
N ARG A 164 -4.07 -16.31 0.71
CA ARG A 164 -4.74 -17.61 0.69
C ARG A 164 -3.74 -18.75 0.89
N ILE A 165 -4.21 -19.88 1.43
CA ILE A 165 -3.37 -21.07 1.65
C ILE A 165 -2.80 -21.65 0.35
N ASP A 166 -3.51 -21.52 -0.77
CA ASP A 166 -3.09 -21.99 -2.09
C ASP A 166 -1.99 -21.13 -2.74
N GLN A 167 -1.60 -20.02 -2.10
CA GLN A 167 -0.55 -19.11 -2.60
C GLN A 167 0.81 -19.35 -1.93
N VAL A 168 0.97 -20.37 -1.08
CA VAL A 168 2.28 -20.77 -0.56
C VAL A 168 3.21 -21.13 -1.72
N GLY A 169 4.45 -20.63 -1.69
CA GLY A 169 5.43 -20.77 -2.76
C GLY A 169 5.35 -19.68 -3.85
N VAL A 170 4.36 -18.78 -3.79
CA VAL A 170 4.22 -17.66 -4.73
C VAL A 170 4.97 -16.44 -4.20
N SER A 171 5.57 -15.65 -5.10
CA SER A 171 6.22 -14.37 -4.74
C SER A 171 5.27 -13.44 -3.97
N LYS A 172 5.75 -12.86 -2.87
CA LYS A 172 4.98 -11.87 -2.08
C LYS A 172 4.54 -10.67 -2.93
N VAL A 173 5.41 -10.19 -3.84
CA VAL A 173 5.08 -9.10 -4.77
C VAL A 173 3.88 -9.47 -5.65
N SER A 174 3.82 -10.71 -6.15
CA SER A 174 2.69 -11.15 -6.99
C SER A 174 1.39 -11.21 -6.19
N ILE A 175 1.42 -11.80 -4.99
CA ILE A 175 0.24 -11.90 -4.12
C ILE A 175 -0.32 -10.51 -3.78
N VAL A 176 0.56 -9.60 -3.33
CA VAL A 176 0.14 -8.25 -2.93
C VAL A 176 -0.39 -7.48 -4.14
N THR A 177 0.27 -7.59 -5.30
CA THR A 177 -0.20 -6.95 -6.53
C THR A 177 -1.62 -7.39 -6.90
N GLU A 178 -1.89 -8.71 -6.91
CA GLU A 178 -3.23 -9.24 -7.22
C GLU A 178 -4.28 -8.68 -6.26
N GLN A 179 -3.99 -8.65 -4.96
CA GLN A 179 -4.88 -8.09 -3.95
C GLN A 179 -5.13 -6.59 -4.12
N LEU A 180 -4.08 -5.82 -4.46
CA LEU A 180 -4.22 -4.38 -4.68
C LEU A 180 -5.09 -4.07 -5.90
N PHE A 181 -4.96 -4.84 -6.98
CA PHE A 181 -5.83 -4.71 -8.14
C PHE A 181 -7.27 -5.14 -7.88
N GLU A 182 -7.51 -6.11 -6.99
CA GLU A 182 -8.85 -6.46 -6.51
C GLU A 182 -9.50 -5.32 -5.71
N ILE A 183 -8.70 -4.42 -5.13
CA ILE A 183 -9.18 -3.22 -4.43
C ILE A 183 -9.35 -2.04 -5.42
N ASN A 184 -8.37 -1.79 -6.29
CA ASN A 184 -8.41 -0.78 -7.35
C ASN A 184 -7.78 -1.33 -8.63
N PRO A 185 -8.56 -1.65 -9.68
CA PRO A 185 -7.99 -2.19 -10.91
C PRO A 185 -7.16 -1.16 -11.70
N TYR A 186 -7.29 0.14 -11.38
CA TYR A 186 -6.65 1.23 -12.12
C TYR A 186 -5.31 1.71 -11.52
N LEU A 187 -4.70 0.92 -10.64
CA LEU A 187 -3.37 1.18 -10.11
C LEU A 187 -2.30 1.01 -11.21
N VAL A 188 -1.20 1.74 -11.04
CA VAL A 188 0.04 1.58 -11.81
C VAL A 188 1.07 1.01 -10.84
N ILE A 189 1.45 -0.25 -11.03
CA ILE A 189 2.33 -0.97 -10.10
C ILE A 189 3.61 -1.36 -10.83
N ASP A 190 4.75 -0.87 -10.33
CA ASP A 190 6.09 -1.28 -10.73
C ASP A 190 6.61 -2.36 -9.76
N PRO A 191 6.67 -3.63 -10.19
CA PRO A 191 7.11 -4.73 -9.33
C PRO A 191 8.64 -4.87 -9.31
N PHE A 192 9.23 -4.86 -8.12
CA PHE A 192 10.63 -5.19 -7.87
C PHE A 192 10.70 -6.58 -7.21
N SER A 193 10.29 -7.62 -7.96
CA SER A 193 10.13 -8.99 -7.44
C SER A 193 11.43 -9.71 -7.06
N GLN A 194 12.58 -9.11 -7.31
CA GLN A 194 13.89 -9.60 -6.84
C GLN A 194 14.42 -8.72 -5.68
N GLY A 195 13.54 -7.91 -5.09
CA GLY A 195 13.92 -6.92 -4.09
C GLY A 195 14.64 -5.72 -4.70
N VAL A 196 15.22 -4.90 -3.81
CA VAL A 196 16.04 -3.75 -4.17
C VAL A 196 17.50 -4.11 -3.99
N ASP A 197 18.34 -3.77 -4.97
CA ASP A 197 19.78 -3.91 -4.92
C ASP A 197 20.48 -2.67 -5.51
N ALA A 198 21.81 -2.69 -5.61
CA ALA A 198 22.55 -1.54 -6.13
C ALA A 198 22.22 -1.20 -7.60
N SER A 199 21.76 -2.16 -8.39
CA SER A 199 21.45 -1.97 -9.81
C SER A 199 20.12 -1.23 -10.04
N ASN A 200 19.15 -1.41 -9.13
CA ASN A 200 17.79 -0.87 -9.29
C ASN A 200 17.38 0.16 -8.21
N LEU A 201 18.21 0.36 -7.17
CA LEU A 201 17.95 1.29 -6.07
C LEU A 201 17.61 2.70 -6.53
N VAL A 202 18.33 3.21 -7.54
CA VAL A 202 18.10 4.56 -8.06
C VAL A 202 16.71 4.67 -8.67
N ASP A 203 16.28 3.68 -9.46
CA ASP A 203 14.95 3.64 -10.06
C ASP A 203 13.86 3.50 -8.99
N PHE A 204 14.07 2.61 -8.01
CA PHE A 204 13.12 2.36 -6.93
C PHE A 204 12.78 3.62 -6.12
N VAL A 205 13.77 4.46 -5.83
CA VAL A 205 13.61 5.69 -5.02
C VAL A 205 13.57 6.96 -5.89
N ARG A 206 13.39 6.86 -7.22
CA ARG A 206 13.33 8.04 -8.10
C ARG A 206 12.00 8.79 -7.95
N PRO A 207 11.96 10.04 -7.46
CA PRO A 207 10.71 10.79 -7.44
C PRO A 207 10.25 11.16 -8.86
N SER A 208 8.94 11.37 -9.02
CA SER A 208 8.39 11.99 -10.24
C SER A 208 8.59 13.51 -10.17
N SER A 209 8.68 14.17 -11.33
CA SER A 209 8.65 15.64 -11.40
C SER A 209 7.27 16.22 -11.04
N THR A 210 6.22 15.42 -11.12
CA THR A 210 4.84 15.87 -10.99
C THR A 210 4.23 15.57 -9.64
N TYR A 211 4.62 14.46 -9.02
CA TYR A 211 4.00 13.97 -7.79
C TYR A 211 5.07 13.53 -6.76
N PRO A 212 4.86 13.80 -5.46
CA PRO A 212 5.78 13.38 -4.43
C PRO A 212 5.86 11.85 -4.35
N LEU A 213 7.01 11.33 -3.93
CA LEU A 213 7.23 9.92 -3.59
C LEU A 213 7.41 9.81 -2.08
N ILE A 214 6.74 8.85 -1.44
CA ILE A 214 6.99 8.49 -0.04
C ILE A 214 7.51 7.05 0.01
N LEU A 215 8.63 6.83 0.67
CA LEU A 215 9.22 5.51 0.86
C LEU A 215 8.80 4.94 2.22
N PHE A 216 8.13 3.79 2.19
CA PHE A 216 7.93 2.94 3.35
C PHE A 216 8.98 1.83 3.38
N GLU A 217 9.74 1.76 4.47
CA GLU A 217 10.82 0.80 4.66
C GLU A 217 10.41 -0.24 5.72
N ALA A 218 10.35 -1.51 5.32
CA ALA A 218 9.91 -2.64 6.12
C ALA A 218 10.73 -3.92 5.83
N ILE A 219 12.05 -3.78 5.64
CA ILE A 219 13.00 -4.88 5.41
C ILE A 219 13.83 -5.20 6.65
N ASP A 220 14.41 -6.39 6.73
CA ASP A 220 15.31 -6.78 7.83
C ASP A 220 16.81 -6.62 7.49
N ASP A 221 17.16 -6.36 6.22
CA ASP A 221 18.54 -6.12 5.79
C ASP A 221 18.99 -4.69 6.15
N PHE A 222 19.82 -4.58 7.19
CA PHE A 222 20.38 -3.31 7.64
C PHE A 222 21.22 -2.57 6.60
N LYS A 223 22.00 -3.29 5.78
CA LYS A 223 22.81 -2.66 4.73
C LYS A 223 21.92 -2.01 3.68
N MET A 224 20.84 -2.69 3.30
CA MET A 224 19.87 -2.14 2.37
C MET A 224 19.06 -0.99 3.00
N LYS A 225 18.73 -1.04 4.30
CA LYS A 225 18.10 0.09 5.01
C LYS A 225 18.92 1.37 4.90
N VAL A 226 20.23 1.26 5.09
CA VAL A 226 21.17 2.40 4.97
C VAL A 226 21.21 2.90 3.53
N ARG A 227 21.32 1.99 2.54
CA ARG A 227 21.35 2.36 1.11
C ARG A 227 20.07 3.07 0.65
N LEU A 228 18.91 2.56 1.07
CA LEU A 228 17.61 3.19 0.82
C LEU A 228 17.56 4.62 1.36
N ARG A 229 17.98 4.84 2.60
CA ARG A 229 18.02 6.16 3.23
C ARG A 229 19.01 7.09 2.56
N LEU A 230 20.20 6.60 2.18
CA LEU A 230 21.19 7.39 1.45
C LEU A 230 20.62 7.87 0.10
N GLN A 231 19.96 6.97 -0.64
CA GLN A 231 19.36 7.32 -1.93
C GLN A 231 18.14 8.23 -1.75
N ALA A 232 17.31 7.99 -0.74
CA ALA A 232 16.16 8.83 -0.41
C ALA A 232 16.59 10.25 -0.03
N LYS A 233 17.61 10.38 0.82
CA LYS A 233 18.25 11.64 1.18
C LYS A 233 18.75 12.40 -0.04
N LYS A 234 19.46 11.73 -0.95
CA LYS A 234 19.93 12.33 -2.21
C LYS A 234 18.78 12.87 -3.08
N ASN A 235 17.65 12.19 -3.05
CA ASN A 235 16.48 12.52 -3.88
C ASN A 235 15.45 13.42 -3.16
N GLY A 236 15.68 13.80 -1.91
CA GLY A 236 14.69 14.52 -1.10
C GLY A 236 13.39 13.73 -0.90
N VAL A 237 13.47 12.41 -0.77
CA VAL A 237 12.30 11.52 -0.59
C VAL A 237 12.13 11.21 0.91
N PRO A 238 10.97 11.48 1.53
CA PRO A 238 10.74 11.12 2.92
C PRO A 238 10.72 9.59 3.09
N VAL A 239 11.24 9.14 4.24
CA VAL A 239 11.24 7.73 4.63
C VAL A 239 10.38 7.54 5.88
N VAL A 240 9.54 6.51 5.84
CA VAL A 240 8.72 6.06 6.97
C VAL A 240 9.05 4.61 7.25
N MET A 241 9.46 4.32 8.49
CA MET A 241 9.64 2.95 8.96
C MET A 241 8.64 2.68 10.09
N LEU A 242 7.82 1.66 9.90
CA LEU A 242 6.87 1.17 10.90
C LEU A 242 7.35 -0.19 11.41
N THR A 243 7.87 -0.22 12.63
CA THR A 243 8.45 -1.42 13.24
C THR A 243 7.54 -1.92 14.36
N ASN A 244 7.22 -3.20 14.31
CA ASN A 244 6.39 -3.84 15.33
C ASN A 244 7.27 -4.45 16.43
N LEU A 245 7.00 -4.08 17.68
CA LEU A 245 7.74 -4.47 18.87
C LEU A 245 6.80 -5.20 19.84
N GLY A 246 6.43 -6.43 19.52
CA GLY A 246 5.39 -7.16 20.27
C GLY A 246 4.03 -6.43 20.17
N ASP A 247 3.51 -5.96 21.30
CA ASP A 247 2.29 -5.13 21.39
C ASP A 247 2.59 -3.62 21.33
N GLY A 248 3.76 -3.24 20.82
CA GLY A 248 4.16 -1.85 20.57
C GLY A 248 4.45 -1.57 19.10
N ILE A 249 4.40 -0.30 18.73
CA ILE A 249 4.74 0.20 17.39
C ILE A 249 5.78 1.30 17.56
N LEU A 250 6.91 1.15 16.89
CA LEU A 250 7.89 2.20 16.66
C LEU A 250 7.65 2.79 15.26
N ILE A 251 7.48 4.10 15.24
CA ILE A 251 7.34 4.92 14.04
C ILE A 251 8.60 5.77 13.92
N ASP A 252 9.34 5.61 12.84
CA ASP A 252 10.52 6.42 12.52
C ASP A 252 10.27 7.16 11.21
N ILE A 253 10.37 8.49 11.25
CA ILE A 253 10.10 9.37 10.12
C ILE A 253 11.32 10.22 9.85
N GLU A 254 11.74 10.26 8.60
CA GLU A 254 12.86 11.08 8.12
C GLU A 254 12.39 11.92 6.92
N ARG A 255 12.19 13.23 7.14
CA ARG A 255 11.68 14.20 6.15
C ARG A 255 12.80 14.82 5.32
N TYR A 256 13.45 14.02 4.49
CA TYR A 256 14.50 14.50 3.58
C TYR A 256 13.99 15.53 2.55
N ASP A 257 12.68 15.56 2.32
CA ASP A 257 11.97 16.57 1.50
C ASP A 257 11.91 17.96 2.15
N ILE A 258 11.98 18.03 3.48
CA ILE A 258 11.94 19.30 4.23
C ILE A 258 13.33 19.69 4.70
N ASP A 259 14.06 18.76 5.29
CA ASP A 259 15.41 18.98 5.82
C ASP A 259 16.39 17.94 5.25
N PRO A 260 17.14 18.33 4.19
CA PRO A 260 18.20 17.49 3.64
C PRO A 260 19.34 17.20 4.62
N GLN A 261 19.43 17.89 5.76
CA GLN A 261 20.44 17.62 6.79
C GLN A 261 20.00 16.59 7.83
N THR A 262 18.73 16.14 7.80
CA THR A 262 18.24 15.05 8.66
C THR A 262 19.24 13.88 8.61
N LYS A 263 19.66 13.42 9.80
CA LYS A 263 20.57 12.28 9.93
C LYS A 263 19.81 10.98 9.77
N MET A 264 20.46 9.97 9.16
CA MET A 264 19.86 8.64 9.03
C MET A 264 19.47 8.08 10.40
N PHE A 265 18.31 7.43 10.46
CA PHE A 265 17.74 6.86 11.69
C PHE A 265 17.62 7.91 12.82
N ASN A 266 17.31 9.15 12.45
CA ASN A 266 17.20 10.29 13.36
C ASN A 266 18.47 10.51 14.23
N GLY A 267 19.64 10.07 13.75
CA GLY A 267 20.92 10.27 14.43
C GLY A 267 21.23 9.31 15.59
N LEU A 268 20.41 8.28 15.84
CA LEU A 268 20.56 7.36 16.97
C LEU A 268 21.79 6.43 16.90
N VAL A 269 22.37 6.29 15.72
CA VAL A 269 23.30 5.20 15.39
C VAL A 269 24.70 5.73 15.06
N GLY A 270 25.00 6.98 15.39
CA GLY A 270 26.33 7.57 15.22
C GLY A 270 26.85 7.43 13.79
N ASP A 271 28.04 6.85 13.65
CA ASP A 271 28.75 6.58 12.39
C ASP A 271 28.51 5.14 11.86
N VAL A 272 27.62 4.37 12.49
CA VAL A 272 27.36 2.98 12.09
C VAL A 272 26.88 2.87 10.64
N PRO A 273 25.98 3.74 10.12
CA PRO A 273 25.62 3.71 8.70
C PRO A 273 26.83 3.82 7.77
N GLU A 274 27.78 4.72 8.05
CA GLU A 274 29.01 4.92 7.29
C GLU A 274 29.93 3.67 7.35
N ARG A 275 30.01 3.04 8.53
CA ARG A 275 30.76 1.78 8.74
C ARG A 275 30.13 0.59 8.01
N ILE A 276 28.79 0.52 7.94
CA ILE A 276 28.05 -0.48 7.15
C ILE A 276 28.35 -0.31 5.66
N LEU A 277 28.40 0.93 5.17
CA LEU A 277 28.66 1.23 3.76
C LEU A 277 30.10 0.93 3.34
N SER A 278 31.08 1.18 4.22
CA SER A 278 32.50 0.88 3.99
C SER A 278 32.87 -0.58 4.26
N SER A 279 31.90 -1.45 4.56
CA SER A 279 32.12 -2.87 4.93
C SER A 279 33.08 -3.05 6.12
N SER A 280 33.21 -2.05 6.98
CA SER A 280 34.04 -2.07 8.19
C SER A 280 33.23 -2.35 9.47
N CYS A 281 32.04 -2.92 9.31
CA CYS A 281 31.07 -3.19 10.38
C CYS A 281 31.20 -4.65 10.84
N THR A 282 31.40 -4.87 12.14
CA THR A 282 31.46 -6.21 12.73
C THR A 282 30.05 -6.74 13.05
N GLU A 283 29.92 -8.03 13.38
CA GLU A 283 28.64 -8.58 13.87
C GLU A 283 28.16 -7.89 15.15
N GLU A 284 29.08 -7.48 16.02
CA GLU A 284 28.74 -6.79 17.26
C GLU A 284 28.18 -5.39 16.96
N ASP A 285 28.76 -4.68 16.00
CA ASP A 285 28.23 -3.39 15.55
C ASP A 285 26.81 -3.53 14.98
N MET A 286 26.53 -4.61 14.22
CA MET A 286 25.19 -4.88 13.70
C MET A 286 24.19 -5.20 14.83
N LYS A 287 24.61 -5.90 15.89
CA LYS A 287 23.78 -6.13 17.07
C LYS A 287 23.51 -4.84 17.83
N GLN A 288 24.52 -4.01 18.04
CA GLN A 288 24.35 -2.69 18.66
C GLN A 288 23.43 -1.80 17.82
N PHE A 289 23.60 -1.81 16.50
CA PHE A 289 22.72 -1.11 15.57
C PHE A 289 21.27 -1.55 15.70
N ALA A 290 21.00 -2.87 15.70
CA ALA A 290 19.67 -3.42 15.88
C ALA A 290 19.03 -2.99 17.22
N VAL A 291 19.82 -3.03 18.29
CA VAL A 291 19.42 -2.61 19.64
C VAL A 291 19.07 -1.12 19.69
N SER A 292 19.96 -0.26 19.19
CA SER A 292 19.76 1.20 19.19
C SER A 292 18.61 1.62 18.28
N LEU A 293 18.44 0.94 17.14
CA LEU A 293 17.32 1.20 16.23
C LEU A 293 15.98 0.89 16.91
N VAL A 294 15.91 -0.12 17.76
CA VAL A 294 14.66 -0.47 18.44
C VAL A 294 14.43 0.42 19.68
N GLY A 295 15.47 0.68 20.46
CA GLY A 295 15.37 1.29 21.79
C GLY A 295 14.89 0.26 22.81
N LYS A 296 15.82 -0.26 23.63
CA LYS A 296 15.56 -1.39 24.56
C LYS A 296 14.42 -1.10 25.54
N GLU A 297 14.36 0.13 26.02
CA GLU A 297 13.37 0.67 26.95
C GLU A 297 11.94 0.64 26.40
N HIS A 298 11.78 0.53 25.08
CA HIS A 298 10.48 0.51 24.40
C HIS A 298 10.04 -0.90 24.00
N VAL A 299 10.84 -1.93 24.26
CA VAL A 299 10.51 -3.32 23.93
C VAL A 299 9.76 -3.94 25.11
N PRO A 300 8.52 -4.42 24.93
CA PRO A 300 7.82 -5.15 25.98
C PRO A 300 8.65 -6.35 26.46
N GLN A 301 8.64 -6.63 27.76
CA GLN A 301 9.47 -7.69 28.37
C GLN A 301 9.33 -9.03 27.64
N ARG A 302 8.10 -9.43 27.26
CA ARG A 302 7.83 -10.67 26.52
C ARG A 302 8.45 -10.69 25.12
N ALA A 303 8.47 -9.54 24.44
CA ALA A 303 9.13 -9.41 23.14
C ALA A 303 10.66 -9.51 23.29
N PHE A 304 11.22 -8.89 24.33
CA PHE A 304 12.64 -9.01 24.65
C PHE A 304 13.06 -10.45 24.96
N LEU A 305 12.32 -11.16 25.82
CA LEU A 305 12.53 -12.58 26.11
C LEU A 305 12.50 -13.44 24.85
N SER A 306 11.63 -13.11 23.90
CA SER A 306 11.58 -13.83 22.63
C SER A 306 12.81 -13.59 21.77
N LEU A 307 13.39 -12.38 21.78
CA LEU A 307 14.64 -12.11 21.08
C LEU A 307 15.80 -12.96 21.60
N GLU A 308 15.85 -13.27 22.90
CA GLU A 308 16.89 -14.14 23.49
C GLU A 308 16.76 -15.62 23.10
N GLN A 309 15.57 -16.03 22.64
CA GLN A 309 15.24 -17.38 22.20
C GLN A 309 15.41 -17.60 20.69
N MET A 310 15.69 -16.53 19.94
CA MET A 310 16.02 -16.59 18.51
C MET A 310 17.20 -17.51 18.24
N GLY A 311 17.06 -18.40 17.26
CA GLY A 311 18.07 -19.41 16.91
C GLY A 311 18.19 -20.57 17.92
N LYS A 312 17.44 -20.55 19.03
CA LYS A 312 17.39 -21.65 20.01
C LYS A 312 16.06 -22.40 19.91
N THR A 313 14.98 -21.74 20.30
CA THR A 313 13.61 -22.28 20.27
C THR A 313 12.69 -21.53 19.30
N LEU A 314 13.13 -20.36 18.82
CA LEU A 314 12.42 -19.54 17.83
C LEU A 314 13.25 -19.39 16.55
N VAL A 315 12.61 -19.62 15.41
CA VAL A 315 13.24 -19.49 14.08
C VAL A 315 13.24 -18.03 13.59
N GLY A 316 12.28 -17.23 14.04
CA GLY A 316 12.04 -15.87 13.54
C GLY A 316 11.52 -14.95 14.62
N ARG A 317 11.63 -13.63 14.39
CA ARG A 317 11.11 -12.62 15.32
C ARG A 317 9.59 -12.78 15.46
N PRO A 318 9.04 -12.86 16.68
CA PRO A 318 7.60 -12.94 16.84
C PRO A 318 6.92 -11.68 16.36
N GLN A 319 5.83 -11.86 15.63
CA GLN A 319 5.01 -10.78 15.10
C GLN A 319 3.55 -11.16 15.24
N LEU A 320 2.74 -10.22 15.72
CA LEU A 320 1.30 -10.40 15.92
C LEU A 320 0.54 -9.65 14.83
N MET A 321 -0.44 -10.31 14.19
CA MET A 321 -1.29 -9.66 13.17
C MET A 321 -2.01 -8.43 13.72
N GLY A 322 -2.42 -8.44 15.00
CA GLY A 322 -3.06 -7.29 15.66
C GLY A 322 -2.17 -6.04 15.60
N THR A 323 -0.91 -6.16 16.02
CA THR A 323 0.08 -5.08 15.93
C THR A 323 0.35 -4.67 14.49
N VAL A 324 0.45 -5.62 13.55
CA VAL A 324 0.63 -5.31 12.11
C VAL A 324 -0.53 -4.49 11.58
N THR A 325 -1.76 -4.86 11.93
CA THR A 325 -2.98 -4.18 11.50
C THR A 325 -3.02 -2.77 12.06
N ALA A 326 -2.83 -2.61 13.38
CA ALA A 326 -2.79 -1.30 14.02
C ALA A 326 -1.67 -0.39 13.46
N SER A 327 -0.48 -0.94 13.25
CA SER A 327 0.66 -0.25 12.63
C SER A 327 0.33 0.24 11.22
N SER A 328 -0.23 -0.62 10.38
CA SER A 328 -0.64 -0.24 9.02
C SER A 328 -1.76 0.81 8.99
N GLY A 329 -2.64 0.83 9.99
CA GLY A 329 -3.69 1.84 10.15
C GLY A 329 -3.16 3.27 10.34
N ILE A 330 -1.94 3.42 10.83
CA ILE A 330 -1.31 4.73 11.06
C ILE A 330 -0.73 5.30 9.75
N ALA A 331 -0.38 4.44 8.78
CA ALA A 331 0.29 4.87 7.55
C ALA A 331 -0.50 5.92 6.74
N PRO A 332 -1.83 5.79 6.49
CA PRO A 332 -2.61 6.84 5.84
C PRO A 332 -2.61 8.17 6.60
N TYR A 333 -2.60 8.12 7.94
CA TYR A 333 -2.54 9.33 8.76
C TYR A 333 -1.18 10.02 8.62
N ILE A 334 -0.08 9.27 8.62
CA ILE A 334 1.27 9.81 8.37
C ILE A 334 1.33 10.48 7.01
N VAL A 335 0.87 9.83 5.94
CA VAL A 335 0.90 10.42 4.58
C VAL A 335 0.09 11.72 4.53
N ARG A 336 -1.13 11.76 5.09
CA ARG A 336 -1.93 12.99 5.15
C ARG A 336 -1.22 14.10 5.93
N ARG A 337 -0.60 13.78 7.07
CA ARG A 337 0.15 14.75 7.89
C ARG A 337 1.40 15.27 7.18
N MET A 338 2.05 14.45 6.33
CA MET A 338 3.18 14.87 5.52
C MET A 338 2.77 15.83 4.41
N LEU A 339 1.61 15.62 3.80
CA LEU A 339 1.14 16.39 2.64
C LEU A 339 0.31 17.65 3.01
N PHE A 340 -0.53 17.59 4.04
CA PHE A 340 -1.53 18.64 4.33
C PHE A 340 -1.51 19.18 5.77
N GLY A 341 -0.90 18.47 6.71
CA GLY A 341 -0.90 18.86 8.13
C GLY A 341 0.16 19.92 8.47
N PRO A 342 0.16 20.46 9.70
CA PRO A 342 1.35 21.14 10.24
C PRO A 342 2.54 20.19 10.06
N SER A 343 3.63 20.71 9.49
CA SER A 343 4.78 19.93 9.04
C SER A 343 5.13 18.81 10.04
N LEU A 344 4.78 17.57 9.70
CA LEU A 344 5.19 16.40 10.46
C LEU A 344 6.71 16.30 10.36
N ALA A 345 7.41 16.69 11.42
CA ALA A 345 8.86 16.72 11.46
C ALA A 345 9.47 15.30 11.49
N SER A 346 10.73 15.20 11.07
CA SER A 346 11.56 14.03 11.33
C SER A 346 11.56 13.71 12.83
N GLY A 347 11.49 12.43 13.18
CA GLY A 347 11.49 12.01 14.56
C GLY A 347 11.03 10.58 14.75
N ARG A 348 11.01 10.16 16.02
CA ARG A 348 10.58 8.83 16.44
C ARG A 348 9.40 8.94 17.37
N TYR A 349 8.44 8.05 17.19
CA TYR A 349 7.22 8.00 17.98
C TYR A 349 6.97 6.55 18.37
N TYR A 350 6.46 6.35 19.58
CA TYR A 350 6.20 5.04 20.14
C TYR A 350 4.74 4.95 20.54
N ILE A 351 4.12 3.83 20.21
CA ILE A 351 2.77 3.48 20.66
C ILE A 351 2.90 2.17 21.42
N HIS A 352 2.41 2.15 22.65
CA HIS A 352 2.42 1.00 23.53
C HIS A 352 0.95 0.63 23.82
N PHE A 353 0.46 -0.53 23.37
CA PHE A 353 -0.97 -0.85 23.48
C PHE A 353 -1.45 -1.04 24.92
N ASP A 354 -0.57 -1.51 25.80
CA ASP A 354 -0.81 -1.60 27.24
C ASP A 354 -1.13 -0.25 27.87
N THR A 355 -0.53 0.84 27.38
CA THR A 355 -0.80 2.20 27.87
C THR A 355 -2.16 2.78 27.42
N VAL A 356 -2.83 2.16 26.45
CA VAL A 356 -4.12 2.66 25.92
C VAL A 356 -5.28 2.28 26.83
N LEU A 357 -5.17 1.16 27.54
CA LEU A 357 -6.23 0.61 28.40
C LEU A 357 -5.96 0.80 29.90
N SER A 358 -4.82 1.37 30.25
CA SER A 358 -4.43 1.76 31.62
C SER A 358 -4.86 3.19 31.92
#